data_AF-A0A2D6E223-F1
#
_entry.id   AF-A0A2D6E223-F1
#
_cell.length_a   1.000
_cell.length_b   1.000
_cell.length_c   1.000
_cell.angle_alpha   90.00
_cell.angle_beta   90.00
_cell.angle_gamma   90.00
#
_symmetry.space_group_name_H-M   'P 1'
#
loop_
_entity.id
_entity.type
_entity.pdbx_description
1 polymer ?
#
loop_
_entity_poly.entity_id
_entity_poly.type
_entity_poly.pdbx_seq_one_letter_code
_entity_poly.pdbx_strand_id
1 'polypeptide(L)' 'MKNTLETVKGLIGGVTAVLVSALGLLVVAQAVFGEGASINVISNLQGIINGFVGEGASLAGVITLLLVVALLQTEGKK' A
#
# COMPACT_ATOMS: atom_id res chain seq x y z
N MET A 1 21.49 19.16 15.98
CA MET A 1 20.11 19.13 15.43
C MET A 1 19.97 18.28 14.17
N LYS A 2 20.86 18.38 13.15
CA LYS A 2 20.76 17.52 11.93
C LYS A 2 20.80 16.02 12.25
N ASN A 3 21.72 15.60 13.12
CA ASN A 3 21.83 14.20 13.54
C ASN A 3 20.57 13.66 14.22
N THR A 4 19.95 14.43 15.12
CA THR A 4 18.69 14.07 15.78
C THR A 4 17.55 13.92 14.77
N LEU A 5 17.46 14.81 13.79
CA LEU A 5 16.44 14.73 12.73
C LEU A 5 16.63 13.49 11.85
N GLU A 6 17.87 13.14 11.52
CA GLU A 6 18.20 11.94 10.74
C GLU A 6 17.89 10.66 11.53
N THR A 7 18.22 10.60 12.82
CA THR A 7 17.84 9.48 13.69
C THR A 7 16.31 9.32 13.74
N VAL A 8 15.56 10.40 13.96
CA VAL A 8 14.09 10.34 14.03
C VAL A 8 13.50 9.90 12.69
N LYS A 9 13.99 10.44 11.56
CA LYS A 9 13.56 10.00 10.22
C LYS A 9 13.85 8.52 9.98
N GLY A 10 15.02 8.04 10.39
CA GLY A 10 15.40 6.63 10.28
C GLY A 10 14.47 5.72 11.07
N LEU A 11 14.13 6.09 12.31
CA LEU A 11 13.20 5.34 13.15
C LEU A 11 11.79 5.30 12.54
N ILE A 12 11.27 6.45 12.09
CA ILE A 12 9.96 6.52 11.42
C ILE A 12 9.95 5.67 10.16
N GLY A 13 11.03 5.73 9.35
CA GLY A 13 11.17 4.91 8.15
C GLY A 13 11.17 3.41 8.48
N GLY A 14 11.90 3.00 9.52
CA GLY A 14 11.93 1.61 9.97
C GLY A 14 10.56 1.11 10.43
N VAL A 15 9.85 1.88 11.25
CA VAL A 15 8.48 1.55 11.69
C VAL A 15 7.54 1.47 10.49
N THR A 16 7.62 2.41 9.56
CA THR A 16 6.81 2.41 8.34
C THR A 16 7.04 1.14 7.53
N ALA A 17 8.29 0.72 7.34
CA ALA A 17 8.61 -0.50 6.60
C ALA A 17 8.03 -1.76 7.26
N VAL A 18 8.07 -1.85 8.60
CA VAL A 18 7.46 -2.97 9.34
C VAL A 18 5.94 -2.96 9.18
N LEU A 19 5.30 -1.80 9.28
CA LEU A 19 3.84 -1.71 9.13
C LEU A 19 3.40 -2.05 7.70
N VAL A 20 4.11 -1.55 6.68
CA VAL A 20 3.81 -1.85 5.27
C VAL A 20 3.98 -3.33 4.95
N SER A 21 5.04 -3.97 5.47
CA SER A 21 5.25 -5.41 5.27
C SER A 21 4.18 -6.25 5.99
N ALA A 22 3.76 -5.87 7.20
CA ALA A 22 2.65 -6.52 7.89
C ALA A 22 1.33 -6.38 7.10
N LEU A 23 1.02 -5.19 6.56
CA LEU A 23 -0.15 -4.98 5.70
C LEU A 23 -0.10 -5.87 4.44
N GLY A 24 1.07 -5.96 3.79
CA GLY A 24 1.26 -6.84 2.64
C GLY A 24 0.99 -8.31 2.98
N LEU A 25 1.51 -8.79 4.11
CA LEU A 25 1.24 -10.15 4.59
C LEU A 25 -0.25 -10.39 4.87
N LEU A 26 -0.95 -9.41 5.44
CA LEU A 26 -2.38 -9.52 5.70
C LEU A 26 -3.22 -9.53 4.40
N VAL A 27 -2.80 -8.80 3.36
CA VAL A 27 -3.43 -8.90 2.03
C VAL A 27 -3.26 -10.30 1.46
N VAL A 28 -2.07 -10.89 1.57
CA VAL A 28 -1.81 -12.28 1.13
C VAL A 28 -2.65 -13.26 1.94
N ALA A 29 -2.72 -13.11 3.26
CA ALA A 29 -3.54 -13.96 4.12
C ALA A 29 -5.01 -13.89 3.71
N GLN A 30 -5.56 -12.70 3.47
CA GLN A 30 -6.93 -12.56 3.00
C GLN A 30 -7.15 -13.16 1.61
N ALA A 31 -6.18 -13.06 0.70
CA ALA A 31 -6.28 -13.69 -0.63
C ALA A 31 -6.29 -15.23 -0.55
N VAL A 32 -5.57 -15.83 0.41
CA VAL A 32 -5.49 -17.29 0.58
C VAL A 32 -6.66 -17.85 1.38
N PHE A 33 -7.00 -17.20 2.49
CA PHE A 33 -8.00 -17.70 3.45
C PHE A 33 -9.41 -17.13 3.22
N GLY A 34 -9.56 -16.15 2.32
CA GLY A 34 -10.84 -15.53 1.99
C GLY A 34 -11.54 -14.95 3.23
N GLU A 35 -12.81 -15.31 3.41
CA GLU A 35 -13.63 -14.90 4.57
C GLU A 35 -13.13 -15.44 5.91
N GLY A 36 -12.25 -16.45 5.91
CA GLY A 36 -11.62 -16.98 7.12
C GLY A 36 -10.51 -16.06 7.69
N ALA A 37 -10.10 -15.03 6.95
CA ALA A 37 -9.16 -14.04 7.45
C ALA A 37 -9.88 -13.08 8.43
N SER A 38 -9.30 -12.90 9.62
CA SER A 38 -9.90 -12.08 10.69
C SER A 38 -10.00 -10.58 10.36
N ILE A 39 -9.22 -10.10 9.39
CA ILE A 39 -9.18 -8.69 8.98
C ILE A 39 -9.47 -8.60 7.48
N ASN A 40 -10.52 -7.86 7.14
CA ASN A 40 -10.85 -7.53 5.75
C ASN A 40 -10.03 -6.33 5.26
N VAL A 41 -8.73 -6.53 5.04
CA VAL A 41 -7.78 -5.52 4.58
C VAL A 41 -8.17 -4.95 3.22
N ILE A 42 -8.62 -5.78 2.27
CA ILE A 42 -9.00 -5.32 0.93
C ILE A 42 -10.17 -4.33 1.01
N SER A 43 -11.20 -4.61 1.80
CA SER A 43 -12.31 -3.69 2.00
C SER A 43 -11.87 -2.41 2.72
N ASN A 44 -10.96 -2.52 3.69
CA ASN A 44 -10.42 -1.35 4.38
C ASN A 44 -9.63 -0.44 3.43
N LEU A 45 -8.80 -1.02 2.56
CA LEU A 45 -8.08 -0.28 1.52
C LEU A 45 -9.04 0.37 0.52
N GLN A 46 -10.08 -0.33 0.10
CA GLN A 46 -11.14 0.23 -0.75
C GLN A 46 -11.84 1.42 -0.07
N GLY A 47 -12.09 1.36 1.24
CA GLY A 47 -12.65 2.48 2.00
C GLY A 47 -11.76 3.73 1.99
N ILE A 48 -10.44 3.54 2.10
CA ILE A 48 -9.47 4.65 1.97
C ILE A 48 -9.51 5.25 0.56
N ILE A 49 -9.55 4.42 -0.48
CA ILE A 49 -9.65 4.87 -1.87
C ILE A 49 -10.94 5.67 -2.10
N ASN A 50 -12.07 5.22 -1.54
CA ASN A 50 -13.34 5.95 -1.62
C ASN A 50 -13.23 7.34 -0.99
N GLY A 51 -12.59 7.45 0.19
CA GLY A 51 -12.41 8.73 0.87
C GLY A 51 -11.43 9.69 0.20
N PHE A 52 -10.41 9.15 -0.49
CA PHE A 52 -9.36 9.95 -1.13
C PHE A 52 -9.68 10.34 -2.58
N VAL A 53 -10.16 9.39 -3.39
CA VAL A 53 -10.44 9.58 -4.83
C VAL A 53 -11.90 9.99 -5.06
N GLY A 54 -12.82 9.44 -4.26
CA GLY A 54 -14.25 9.65 -4.38
C GLY A 54 -15.03 8.34 -4.36
N GLU A 55 -16.31 8.43 -4.01
CA GLU A 55 -17.22 7.27 -4.01
C GLU A 55 -17.30 6.64 -5.40
N GLY A 56 -17.26 5.31 -5.46
CA GLY A 56 -17.27 4.54 -6.70
C GLY A 56 -15.90 4.36 -7.36
N ALA A 57 -14.82 4.93 -6.79
CA ALA A 57 -13.47 4.62 -7.22
C ALA A 57 -13.15 3.13 -6.98
N SER A 58 -12.51 2.47 -7.95
CA SER A 58 -12.15 1.05 -7.83
C SER A 58 -10.70 0.88 -7.39
N LEU A 59 -10.45 0.13 -6.31
CA LEU A 59 -9.10 -0.25 -5.90
C LEU A 59 -8.34 -0.96 -7.03
N ALA A 60 -9.03 -1.84 -7.77
CA ALA A 60 -8.44 -2.53 -8.93
C ALA A 60 -8.05 -1.54 -10.04
N GLY A 61 -8.89 -0.52 -10.29
CA GLY A 61 -8.57 0.56 -11.24
C GLY A 61 -7.32 1.34 -10.84
N VAL A 62 -7.20 1.69 -9.55
CA VAL A 62 -6.01 2.37 -9.00
C VAL A 62 -4.76 1.52 -9.17
N ILE A 63 -4.81 0.24 -8.79
CA ILE A 63 -3.69 -0.69 -8.96
C ILE A 63 -3.30 -0.81 -10.45
N THR A 64 -4.28 -0.92 -11.34
CA THR A 64 -4.04 -1.02 -12.78
C THR A 64 -3.31 0.21 -13.30
N LEU A 65 -3.73 1.42 -12.91
CA LEU A 65 -3.03 2.65 -13.28
C LEU A 65 -1.59 2.69 -12.77
N LEU A 66 -1.35 2.27 -11.52
CA LEU A 66 0.00 2.19 -10.96
C LEU A 66 0.89 1.22 -11.75
N LEU A 67 0.36 0.07 -12.15
CA LEU A 67 1.07 -0.90 -12.99
C LEU A 67 1.40 -0.32 -14.36
N VAL A 68 0.44 0.34 -15.02
CA VAL A 68 0.66 1.00 -16.31
C VAL A 68 1.76 2.05 -16.20
N VAL A 69 1.70 2.92 -15.19
CA VAL A 69 2.73 3.94 -14.94
C VAL A 69 4.09 3.29 -14.69
N ALA A 70 4.16 2.23 -13.88
CA ALA A 70 5.41 1.52 -13.59
C ALA A 70 6.02 0.88 -14.85
N LEU A 71 5.19 0.31 -15.72
CA LEU A 71 5.63 -0.25 -17.00
C LEU A 71 6.19 0.84 -17.93
N LEU A 72 5.49 1.97 -18.06
CA LEU A 72 5.94 3.10 -18.89
C LEU A 72 7.26 3.70 -18.38
N GLN A 73 7.45 3.80 -17.05
CA GLN A 73 8.71 4.23 -16.44
C GLN A 73 9.87 3.25 -16.70
N THR A 74 9.56 1.97 -16.87
CA THR A 74 10.56 0.93 -17.18
C THR A 74 11.01 1.01 -18.63
N GLU A 75 10.08 1.24 -19.56
CA GLU A 75 10.40 1.39 -20.99
C GLU A 75 11.19 2.67 -21.29
N GLY A 76 10.93 3.77 -20.57
CA GLY A 76 11.69 5.03 -20.70
C GLY A 76 13.12 4.99 -20.16
N LYS A 77 13.56 3.88 -19.55
CA LYS A 77 14.93 3.65 -19.06
C LYS A 77 15.79 2.77 -19.97
N LYS A 78 15.31 2.44 -21.17
CA LYS A 78 16.12 1.82 -22.23
C LYS A 78 16.80 2.86 -23.11
#